data_AF-A0A182EK42-F1
#
_entry.id   AF-A0A182EK42-F1
#
_cell.length_a   1.000
_cell.length_b   1.000
_cell.length_c   1.000
_cell.angle_alpha   90.00
_cell.angle_beta   90.00
_cell.angle_gamma   90.00
#
_symmetry.space_group_name_H-M   'P 1'
#
loop_
_entity.id
_entity.type
_entity.pdbx_description
1 polymer ?
#
loop_
_entity_poly.entity_id
_entity_poly.type
_entity_poly.pdbx_seq_one_letter_code
_entity_poly.pdbx_strand_id
1 'polypeptide(L)'
;MLFDLSYCLPIHCFEGIQACFSSVDGSKVYVKTELGSNGSMSSKNARTDPQWVTPSSNQDVPPDYETIGTIFGYALLVLSWILIIITFPFSMCVCLKVIKEYERVVIFRIGRLVFGGARGPGMIFVIPCIDTYRKIDLRVVSYAVPPQEILSKDSVTVSVDAVVYFRTSDPIASVNNVDDAIYSTKLLAQTTLRNALGMKTLTEMLTEREAIAQLCETILDEGTEHWGVKV
;
A
#
# COMPACT_ATOMS: atom_id res chain seq x y z
N MET A 1 1.58 8.94 -17.27
CA MET A 1 1.64 9.77 -16.05
C MET A 1 2.46 9.01 -15.03
N LEU A 2 3.77 9.18 -15.14
CA LEU A 2 4.80 8.65 -14.26
C LEU A 2 5.00 9.67 -13.16
N PHE A 3 4.75 9.31 -11.90
CA PHE A 3 5.41 9.81 -10.70
C PHE A 3 4.71 9.16 -9.50
N ASP A 4 5.14 7.98 -9.10
CA ASP A 4 4.92 7.46 -7.73
C ASP A 4 6.02 6.45 -7.43
N LEU A 5 7.22 6.99 -7.30
CA LEU A 5 8.42 6.27 -6.85
C LEU A 5 9.23 7.23 -5.98
N SER A 6 8.72 7.56 -4.79
CA SER A 6 9.50 8.15 -3.71
C SER A 6 8.74 8.14 -2.40
N TYR A 7 9.48 7.84 -1.33
CA TYR A 7 9.12 7.88 0.09
C TYR A 7 8.47 6.63 0.68
N CYS A 8 9.16 5.50 0.47
CA CYS A 8 9.26 4.46 1.50
C CYS A 8 10.57 4.70 2.27
N LEU A 9 10.51 5.51 3.35
CA LEU A 9 11.40 5.62 4.52
C LEU A 9 11.05 6.95 5.23
N PRO A 10 10.85 6.97 6.57
CA PRO A 10 11.78 6.41 7.54
C PRO A 10 11.07 5.73 8.72
N ILE A 11 10.74 4.43 8.60
CA ILE A 11 10.41 3.61 9.78
C ILE A 11 11.65 2.84 10.27
N HIS A 12 12.67 2.68 9.41
CA HIS A 12 14.00 2.18 9.82
C HIS A 12 14.80 3.14 10.72
N CYS A 13 14.29 4.35 10.99
CA CYS A 13 14.96 5.29 11.89
C CYS A 13 14.68 4.98 13.38
N PHE A 14 13.60 4.24 13.69
CA PHE A 14 13.25 3.94 15.08
C PHE A 14 14.09 2.79 15.68
N GLU A 15 14.51 1.81 14.87
CA GLU A 15 15.46 0.77 15.34
C GLU A 15 16.91 1.29 15.44
N GLY A 16 17.29 2.27 14.59
CA GLY A 16 18.64 2.86 14.62
C GLY A 16 18.92 3.66 15.90
N ILE A 17 17.90 4.31 16.48
CA ILE A 17 18.05 5.09 17.72
C ILE A 17 18.23 4.17 18.93
N GLN A 18 17.58 3.00 18.94
CA GLN A 18 17.75 2.03 20.03
C GLN A 18 19.10 1.28 19.94
N ALA A 19 19.64 1.07 18.73
CA ALA A 19 20.97 0.51 18.53
C ALA A 19 22.11 1.50 18.88
N CYS A 20 21.92 2.81 18.68
CA CYS A 20 22.92 3.83 19.04
C CYS A 20 23.11 3.99 20.55
N PHE A 21 22.09 3.71 21.37
CA PHE A 21 22.22 3.81 22.82
C PHE A 21 23.10 2.71 23.44
N SER A 22 23.35 1.62 22.71
CA SER A 22 24.22 0.51 23.17
C SER A 22 25.67 0.60 22.66
N SER A 23 26.00 1.57 21.79
CA SER A 23 27.33 1.70 21.16
C SER A 23 28.01 3.02 21.51
N VAL A 24 27.88 3.44 22.77
CA VAL A 24 28.77 4.43 23.41
C VAL A 24 29.38 3.76 24.63
N ASP A 25 30.01 2.61 24.41
CA ASP A 25 30.93 2.02 25.36
C ASP A 25 32.22 1.71 24.61
N GLY A 26 33.06 2.74 24.50
CA GLY A 26 34.38 2.62 23.92
C GLY A 26 35.24 1.77 24.83
N SER A 27 35.49 0.52 24.48
CA SER A 27 36.62 -0.24 25.03
C SER A 27 37.17 -1.29 24.07
N LYS A 28 38.30 -0.89 23.48
CA LYS A 28 39.50 -1.70 23.18
C LYS A 28 39.40 -2.80 22.12
N VAL A 29 39.97 -2.49 20.95
CA VAL A 29 40.40 -3.44 19.93
C VAL A 29 41.81 -3.94 20.28
N TYR A 30 42.01 -5.25 20.40
CA TYR A 30 43.34 -5.86 20.49
C TYR A 30 43.65 -6.64 19.20
N VAL A 31 44.80 -6.35 18.60
CA VAL A 31 45.29 -6.96 17.36
C VAL A 31 46.49 -7.86 17.67
N LYS A 32 46.33 -9.16 17.32
CA LYS A 32 47.27 -10.13 16.68
C LYS A 32 48.65 -10.37 17.36
N THR A 33 49.21 -11.57 17.42
CA THR A 33 49.69 -12.35 16.27
C THR A 33 50.20 -13.73 16.73
N GLU A 34 49.87 -14.79 16.00
CA GLU A 34 50.52 -16.10 16.14
C GLU A 34 51.87 -16.12 15.43
N LEU A 35 52.87 -16.80 16.01
CA LEU A 35 53.97 -17.44 15.27
C LEU A 35 54.69 -18.45 16.16
N GLY A 36 54.79 -19.67 15.67
CA GLY A 36 55.24 -20.84 16.41
C GLY A 36 56.73 -21.21 16.28
N SER A 37 57.03 -22.29 17.00
CA SER A 37 58.00 -23.36 16.68
C SER A 37 59.50 -23.03 16.68
N ASN A 38 60.22 -23.49 17.72
CA ASN A 38 61.23 -24.57 17.68
C ASN A 38 62.19 -24.52 18.88
N GLY A 39 62.44 -25.66 19.54
CA GLY A 39 63.66 -25.90 20.32
C GLY A 39 63.47 -26.21 21.82
N SER A 40 63.68 -27.47 22.17
CA SER A 40 63.52 -28.13 23.47
C SER A 40 64.60 -27.84 24.52
N MET A 41 64.22 -27.65 25.80
CA MET A 41 64.69 -28.47 26.95
C MET A 41 63.95 -28.08 28.25
N SER A 42 63.67 -29.10 29.05
CA SER A 42 62.78 -29.14 30.22
C SER A 42 63.48 -28.71 31.52
N SER A 43 62.89 -27.78 32.29
CA SER A 43 62.50 -27.99 33.70
C SER A 43 62.12 -26.67 34.41
N LYS A 44 60.81 -26.54 34.69
CA LYS A 44 60.17 -25.95 35.87
C LYS A 44 60.21 -24.42 36.10
N ASN A 45 59.04 -23.83 35.82
CA ASN A 45 58.42 -22.66 36.45
C ASN A 45 59.06 -21.27 36.22
N ALA A 46 58.87 -20.75 35.01
CA ALA A 46 58.74 -19.32 34.80
C ALA A 46 57.31 -18.90 35.16
N ARG A 47 57.14 -18.12 36.23
CA ARG A 47 56.01 -17.21 36.37
C ARG A 47 56.59 -15.82 36.58
N THR A 48 57.08 -15.24 35.49
CA THR A 48 57.18 -13.79 35.35
C THR A 48 55.74 -13.33 35.16
N ASP A 49 55.15 -12.77 36.21
CA ASP A 49 53.83 -12.14 36.10
C ASP A 49 53.93 -11.03 35.05
N PRO A 50 53.00 -10.94 34.08
CA PRO A 50 52.99 -9.81 33.17
C PRO A 50 52.75 -8.56 34.01
N GLN A 51 53.77 -7.71 34.09
CA GLN A 51 53.61 -6.37 34.62
C GLN A 51 52.69 -5.63 33.64
N TRP A 52 51.40 -5.60 33.96
CA TRP A 52 50.47 -4.66 33.36
C TRP A 52 50.97 -3.28 33.76
N VAL A 53 51.80 -2.67 32.90
CA VAL A 53 52.00 -1.23 32.94
C VAL A 53 50.63 -0.65 32.62
N THR A 54 49.87 -0.33 33.66
CA THR A 54 48.79 0.61 33.52
C THR A 54 49.45 1.88 32.97
N PRO A 55 49.02 2.42 31.82
CA PRO A 55 49.49 3.75 31.44
C PRO A 55 49.13 4.64 32.62
N SER A 56 50.15 5.21 33.27
CA SER A 56 49.98 6.24 34.29
C SER A 56 48.98 7.24 33.74
N SER A 57 47.93 7.50 34.51
CA SER A 57 46.75 8.31 34.18
C SER A 57 47.04 9.79 33.92
N ASN A 58 48.24 10.15 33.47
CA ASN A 58 48.71 11.50 33.22
C ASN A 58 49.23 11.61 31.79
N GLN A 59 48.41 11.21 30.81
CA GLN A 59 48.48 11.89 29.52
C GLN A 59 47.53 13.07 29.70
N ASP A 60 48.07 14.28 29.85
CA ASP A 60 47.29 15.52 29.78
C ASP A 60 46.70 15.59 28.38
N VAL A 61 45.57 14.94 28.17
CA VAL A 61 44.81 15.10 26.95
C VAL A 61 44.30 16.54 27.02
N PRO A 62 44.69 17.42 26.08
CA PRO A 62 44.47 18.86 26.23
C PRO A 62 42.97 19.14 26.45
N PRO A 63 42.55 20.09 27.29
CA PRO A 63 41.12 20.26 27.65
C PRO A 63 40.21 20.65 26.47
N ASP A 64 40.78 20.89 25.30
CA ASP A 64 40.10 21.31 24.08
C ASP A 64 39.34 20.17 23.39
N TYR A 65 39.86 18.93 23.32
CA TYR A 65 39.15 17.84 22.62
C TYR A 65 37.90 17.33 23.37
N GLU A 66 37.88 17.34 24.72
CA GLU A 66 36.68 17.01 25.51
C GLU A 66 35.59 18.08 25.34
N THR A 67 35.99 19.35 25.28
CA THR A 67 35.09 20.48 25.07
C THR A 67 34.52 20.49 23.66
N ILE A 68 35.35 20.22 22.64
CA ILE A 68 34.92 20.14 21.24
C ILE A 68 34.00 18.93 21.01
N GLY A 69 34.31 17.78 21.61
CA GLY A 69 33.49 16.57 21.50
C GLY A 69 32.10 16.71 22.13
N THR A 70 32.01 17.34 23.30
CA THR A 70 30.72 17.59 23.97
C THR A 70 29.85 18.59 23.19
N ILE A 71 30.43 19.68 22.68
CA ILE A 71 29.72 20.67 21.85
C ILE A 71 29.18 20.01 20.56
N PHE A 72 29.99 19.19 19.89
CA PHE A 72 29.57 18.47 18.69
C PHE A 72 28.41 17.49 18.99
N GLY A 73 28.48 16.78 20.12
CA GLY A 73 27.39 15.89 20.56
C GLY A 73 26.06 16.63 20.80
N TYR A 74 26.10 17.78 21.49
CA TYR A 74 24.91 18.61 21.68
C TYR A 74 24.36 19.15 20.35
N ALA A 75 25.23 19.56 19.42
CA ALA A 75 24.82 20.02 18.10
C ALA A 75 24.07 18.93 17.30
N LEU A 76 24.55 17.68 17.33
CA LEU A 76 23.86 16.55 16.68
C LEU A 76 22.52 16.23 17.33
N LEU A 77 22.43 16.32 18.66
CA LEU A 77 21.19 16.07 19.39
C LEU A 77 20.13 17.12 19.04
N VAL A 78 20.52 18.40 19.03
CA VAL A 78 19.62 19.50 18.63
C VAL A 78 19.16 19.34 17.18
N LEU A 79 20.06 18.99 16.26
CA LEU A 79 19.73 18.75 14.86
C LEU A 79 18.73 17.59 14.68
N SER A 80 18.90 16.50 15.43
CA SER A 80 17.95 15.36 15.44
C SER A 80 16.55 15.79 15.90
N TRP A 81 16.46 16.55 17.00
CA TRP A 81 15.18 17.07 17.50
C TRP A 81 14.49 18.00 16.50
N ILE A 82 15.27 18.87 15.84
CA ILE A 82 14.76 19.76 14.79
C ILE A 82 14.15 18.95 13.64
N LEU A 83 14.83 17.89 13.18
CA LEU A 83 14.29 17.02 12.13
C LEU A 83 12.99 16.31 12.54
N ILE A 84 12.90 15.82 13.78
CA ILE A 84 11.67 15.19 14.29
C ILE A 84 10.52 16.20 14.34
N ILE A 85 10.75 17.41 14.85
CA ILE A 85 9.73 18.46 14.95
C ILE A 85 9.23 18.89 13.57
N ILE A 86 10.11 18.94 12.57
CA ILE A 86 9.74 19.31 11.20
C ILE A 86 8.99 18.17 10.49
N THR A 87 9.41 16.92 10.67
CA THR A 87 8.83 15.76 9.97
C THR A 87 7.51 15.27 10.59
N PHE A 88 7.31 15.49 11.89
CA PHE A 88 6.09 15.09 12.63
C PHE A 88 4.77 15.69 12.08
N PRO A 89 4.63 17.02 11.88
CA PRO A 89 3.38 17.59 11.37
C PRO A 89 3.10 17.16 9.92
N PHE A 90 4.15 16.97 9.11
CA PHE A 90 4.00 16.47 7.75
C PHE A 90 3.46 15.02 7.74
N SER A 91 4.00 14.15 8.59
CA SER A 91 3.52 12.76 8.74
C SER A 91 2.05 12.70 9.18
N MET A 92 1.64 13.51 10.16
CA MET A 92 0.25 13.62 10.62
C MET A 92 -0.72 14.01 9.49
N CYS A 93 -0.35 15.00 8.67
CA CYS A 93 -1.19 15.45 7.56
C CYS A 93 -1.38 14.38 6.49
N VAL A 94 -0.35 13.58 6.21
CA VAL A 94 -0.43 12.49 5.21
C VAL A 94 -1.34 11.36 5.68
N CYS A 95 -1.34 11.08 6.99
CA CYS A 95 -2.12 9.99 7.56
C CYS A 95 -3.62 10.31 7.65
N LEU A 96 -4.01 11.59 7.76
CA LEU A 96 -5.40 12.01 7.84
C LEU A 96 -5.96 12.29 6.45
N LYS A 97 -6.84 11.42 5.96
CA LYS A 97 -7.57 11.63 4.71
C LYS A 97 -9.06 11.83 4.97
N VAL A 98 -9.64 12.81 4.29
CA VAL A 98 -11.09 13.07 4.29
C VAL A 98 -11.73 12.37 3.09
N ILE A 99 -12.81 11.64 3.36
CA ILE A 99 -13.65 10.96 2.37
C ILE A 99 -14.96 11.74 2.23
N LYS A 100 -15.45 11.85 1.00
CA LYS A 100 -16.73 12.52 0.70
C LYS A 100 -17.90 11.59 1.05
N GLU A 101 -19.08 12.18 1.25
CA GLU A 101 -20.28 11.43 1.66
C GLU A 101 -20.73 10.35 0.68
N TYR A 102 -20.53 10.59 -0.62
CA TYR A 102 -20.91 9.67 -1.70
C TYR A 102 -19.80 8.65 -2.05
N GLU A 103 -18.63 8.73 -1.39
CA GLU A 103 -17.51 7.81 -1.58
C GLU A 103 -17.45 6.84 -0.40
N ARG A 104 -17.23 5.55 -0.67
CA ARG A 104 -16.83 4.58 0.36
C ARG A 104 -15.42 4.09 0.10
N VAL A 105 -14.71 3.78 1.19
CA VAL A 105 -13.31 3.36 1.12
C VAL A 105 -13.15 1.96 1.68
N VAL A 106 -12.54 1.10 0.87
CA VAL A 106 -12.11 -0.24 1.26
C VAL A 106 -10.62 -0.18 1.56
N ILE A 107 -10.24 -0.55 2.78
CA ILE A 107 -8.86 -0.49 3.27
C ILE A 107 -8.33 -1.92 3.39
N PHE A 108 -7.18 -2.15 2.77
CA PHE A 108 -6.39 -3.37 2.85
C PHE A 108 -5.14 -3.08 3.68
N ARG A 109 -5.00 -3.77 4.81
CA ARG A 109 -3.83 -3.68 5.67
C ARG A 109 -3.01 -4.95 5.51
N ILE A 110 -1.79 -4.83 5.00
CA ILE A 110 -0.88 -5.98 4.79
C ILE A 110 -1.59 -7.12 4.03
N GLY A 111 -2.31 -6.75 2.96
CA GLY A 111 -3.03 -7.68 2.10
C GLY A 111 -4.29 -8.33 2.71
N ARG A 112 -4.71 -7.94 3.92
CA ARG A 112 -5.98 -8.39 4.51
C ARG A 112 -7.00 -7.25 4.55
N LEU A 113 -8.27 -7.60 4.33
CA LEU A 113 -9.36 -6.67 4.53
C LEU A 113 -9.45 -6.30 6.02
N VAL A 114 -9.48 -4.99 6.31
CA VAL A 114 -9.56 -4.51 7.69
C VAL A 114 -10.88 -4.95 8.34
N PHE A 115 -10.80 -5.47 9.57
CA PHE A 115 -11.96 -5.81 10.39
C PHE A 115 -12.83 -4.55 10.60
N GLY A 116 -14.08 -4.60 10.14
CA GLY A 116 -15.00 -3.44 10.13
C GLY A 116 -15.57 -3.07 8.77
N GLY A 117 -15.14 -3.74 7.68
CA GLY A 117 -15.72 -3.58 6.36
C GLY A 117 -15.43 -2.22 5.71
N ALA A 118 -16.29 -1.80 4.77
CA ALA A 118 -16.15 -0.53 4.07
C ALA A 118 -16.40 0.64 5.02
N ARG A 119 -15.37 1.47 5.21
CA ARG A 119 -15.46 2.66 6.07
C ARG A 119 -16.40 3.67 5.44
N GLY A 120 -17.31 4.19 6.28
CA GLY A 120 -18.23 5.28 5.91
C GLY A 120 -17.50 6.62 5.75
N PRO A 121 -18.24 7.67 5.37
CA PRO A 121 -17.68 8.98 5.09
C PRO A 121 -17.12 9.65 6.34
N GLY A 122 -16.16 10.57 6.15
CA GLY A 122 -15.48 11.29 7.23
C GLY A 122 -13.96 11.22 7.15
N MET A 123 -13.32 11.52 8.28
CA MET A 123 -11.87 11.45 8.43
C MET A 123 -11.43 10.02 8.74
N ILE A 124 -10.60 9.45 7.87
CA ILE A 124 -9.95 8.17 8.11
C ILE A 124 -8.45 8.36 8.30
N PHE A 125 -7.89 7.55 9.20
CA PHE A 125 -6.46 7.46 9.43
C PHE A 125 -5.90 6.30 8.61
N VAL A 126 -5.00 6.60 7.68
CA VAL A 126 -4.38 5.63 6.76
C VAL A 126 -2.87 5.71 6.88
N ILE A 127 -2.21 4.59 7.16
CA ILE A 127 -0.76 4.54 7.25
C ILE A 127 -0.18 4.31 5.84
N PRO A 128 0.54 5.29 5.24
CA PRO A 128 0.90 5.26 3.82
C PRO A 128 1.78 4.07 3.38
N CYS A 129 2.52 3.44 4.29
CA CYS A 129 3.40 2.30 3.96
C CYS A 129 2.75 0.92 4.12
N ILE A 130 1.64 0.82 4.86
CA ILE A 130 1.06 -0.45 5.29
C ILE A 130 -0.36 -0.64 4.75
N ASP A 131 -1.10 0.46 4.63
CA ASP A 131 -2.51 0.48 4.28
C ASP A 131 -2.68 0.91 2.81
N THR A 132 -3.24 0.03 1.99
CA THR A 132 -3.73 0.35 0.65
C THR A 132 -5.21 0.64 0.73
N TYR A 133 -5.68 1.75 0.18
CA TYR A 133 -7.09 2.12 0.19
C TYR A 133 -7.62 2.29 -1.24
N ARG A 134 -8.84 1.83 -1.48
CA ARG A 134 -9.57 2.00 -2.75
C ARG A 134 -10.84 2.79 -2.48
N LYS A 135 -11.03 3.89 -3.22
CA LYS A 135 -12.22 4.73 -3.15
C LYS A 135 -13.21 4.27 -4.22
N ILE A 136 -14.45 4.01 -3.82
CA ILE A 136 -15.54 3.62 -4.71
C ILE A 136 -16.67 4.63 -4.58
N ASP A 137 -17.21 5.07 -5.70
CA ASP A 137 -18.38 5.93 -5.76
C ASP A 137 -19.66 5.08 -5.71
N LEU A 138 -20.63 5.46 -4.88
CA LEU A 138 -21.90 4.74 -4.76
C LEU A 138 -23.01 5.33 -5.64
N ARG A 139 -22.74 6.42 -6.36
CA ARG A 139 -23.71 7.07 -7.22
C ARG A 139 -24.06 6.19 -8.42
N VAL A 140 -25.26 6.39 -8.96
CA VAL A 140 -25.67 5.77 -10.23
C VAL A 140 -24.82 6.36 -11.34
N VAL A 141 -24.15 5.50 -12.09
CA VAL A 141 -23.37 5.84 -13.28
C VAL A 141 -24.11 5.33 -14.50
N SER A 142 -24.23 6.18 -15.50
CA SER A 142 -24.74 5.81 -16.82
C SER A 142 -23.59 5.40 -17.73
N TYR A 143 -23.69 4.23 -18.34
CA TYR A 143 -22.77 3.79 -19.39
C TYR A 143 -23.52 3.58 -20.69
N ALA A 144 -23.10 4.28 -21.74
CA ALA A 144 -23.56 4.03 -23.09
C ALA A 144 -22.77 2.85 -23.69
N VAL A 145 -23.50 1.80 -24.05
CA VAL A 145 -22.96 0.66 -24.78
C VAL A 145 -22.70 1.13 -26.22
N PRO A 146 -21.47 0.94 -26.75
CA PRO A 146 -21.18 1.33 -28.13
C PRO A 146 -22.09 0.56 -29.10
N PRO A 147 -22.48 1.17 -30.24
CA PRO A 147 -23.34 0.52 -31.22
C PRO A 147 -22.77 -0.82 -31.68
N GLN A 148 -23.62 -1.86 -31.68
CA GLN A 148 -23.25 -3.20 -32.15
C GLN A 148 -24.04 -3.58 -33.39
N GLU A 149 -23.34 -4.05 -34.42
CA GLU A 149 -23.95 -4.68 -35.59
C GLU A 149 -24.16 -6.17 -35.30
N ILE A 150 -25.42 -6.61 -35.37
CA ILE A 150 -25.80 -7.99 -35.09
C ILE A 150 -26.74 -8.52 -36.17
N LEU A 151 -26.71 -9.83 -36.37
CA LEU A 151 -27.68 -10.53 -37.21
C LEU A 151 -28.84 -11.00 -36.33
N SER A 152 -30.05 -10.52 -36.64
CA SER A 152 -31.28 -10.97 -35.99
C SER A 152 -31.67 -12.39 -36.44
N LYS A 153 -32.65 -12.99 -35.77
CA LYS A 153 -33.17 -14.34 -36.11
C LYS A 153 -33.69 -14.45 -37.55
N ASP A 154 -34.15 -13.35 -38.14
CA ASP A 154 -34.67 -13.30 -39.51
C ASP A 154 -33.59 -12.98 -40.55
N SER A 155 -32.31 -13.08 -40.17
CA SER A 155 -31.16 -12.76 -41.03
C SER A 155 -31.12 -11.30 -41.50
N VAL A 156 -31.76 -10.39 -40.75
CA VAL A 156 -31.64 -8.94 -40.96
C VAL A 156 -30.53 -8.39 -40.09
N THR A 157 -29.62 -7.61 -40.68
CA THR A 157 -28.58 -6.87 -39.96
C THR A 157 -29.18 -5.63 -39.30
N VAL A 158 -29.02 -5.51 -37.99
CA VAL A 158 -29.47 -4.35 -37.21
C VAL A 158 -28.30 -3.78 -36.41
N SER A 159 -28.24 -2.45 -36.31
CA SER A 159 -27.30 -1.74 -35.45
C SER A 159 -28.08 -1.13 -34.30
N VAL A 160 -27.73 -1.50 -33.07
CA VAL A 160 -28.46 -1.09 -31.85
C VAL A 160 -27.48 -0.55 -30.82
N ASP A 161 -27.87 0.55 -30.20
CA ASP A 161 -27.24 1.16 -29.04
C ASP A 161 -28.13 1.05 -27.79
N ALA A 162 -27.50 1.12 -26.62
CA ALA A 162 -28.22 1.02 -25.34
C ALA A 162 -27.48 1.82 -24.25
N VAL A 163 -28.20 2.20 -23.20
CA VAL A 163 -27.63 2.85 -22.01
C VAL A 163 -27.99 2.01 -20.80
N VAL A 164 -26.98 1.66 -20.00
CA VAL A 164 -27.15 0.92 -18.75
C VAL A 164 -26.90 1.87 -17.59
N TYR A 165 -27.83 1.90 -16.64
CA TYR A 165 -27.68 2.59 -15.36
C TYR A 165 -27.32 1.54 -14.33
N PHE A 166 -26.28 1.79 -13.54
CA PHE A 166 -25.91 0.89 -12.45
C PHE A 166 -25.24 1.67 -11.33
N ARG A 167 -25.24 1.10 -10.13
CA ARG A 167 -24.51 1.62 -8.97
C ARG A 167 -23.84 0.51 -8.20
N THR A 168 -22.75 0.81 -7.52
CA THR A 168 -22.16 -0.14 -6.57
C THR A 168 -23.02 -0.20 -5.30
N SER A 169 -23.54 -1.38 -4.97
CA SER A 169 -24.30 -1.65 -3.75
C SER A 169 -23.37 -2.10 -2.61
N ASP A 170 -22.46 -3.04 -2.89
CA ASP A 170 -21.44 -3.50 -1.96
C ASP A 170 -20.02 -3.17 -2.48
N PRO A 171 -19.35 -2.16 -1.91
CA PRO A 171 -18.00 -1.80 -2.31
C PRO A 171 -16.96 -2.86 -1.93
N ILE A 172 -17.21 -3.75 -0.96
CA ILE A 172 -16.26 -4.80 -0.58
C ILE A 172 -16.23 -5.87 -1.67
N ALA A 173 -17.40 -6.41 -2.03
CA ALA A 173 -17.54 -7.36 -3.13
C ALA A 173 -16.98 -6.81 -4.44
N SER A 174 -17.24 -5.53 -4.75
CA SER A 174 -16.78 -4.88 -5.98
C SER A 174 -15.26 -4.79 -6.13
N VAL A 175 -14.50 -4.82 -5.03
CA VAL A 175 -13.02 -4.78 -5.08
C VAL A 175 -12.41 -6.17 -4.86
N ASN A 176 -13.10 -7.06 -4.15
CA ASN A 176 -12.56 -8.37 -3.78
C ASN A 176 -12.90 -9.46 -4.80
N ASN A 177 -14.06 -9.39 -5.45
CA ASN A 177 -14.57 -10.49 -6.29
C ASN A 177 -14.18 -10.33 -7.77
N VAL A 178 -13.81 -9.12 -8.19
CA VAL A 178 -13.43 -8.80 -9.57
C VAL A 178 -12.42 -7.65 -9.58
N ASP A 179 -11.49 -7.66 -10.53
CA ASP A 179 -10.43 -6.63 -10.64
C ASP A 179 -11.01 -5.23 -10.92
N ASP A 180 -11.93 -5.13 -11.89
CA ASP A 180 -12.71 -3.93 -12.18
C ASP A 180 -14.17 -4.31 -12.46
N ALA A 181 -15.04 -4.09 -11.46
CA ALA A 181 -16.46 -4.39 -11.55
C ALA A 181 -17.17 -3.55 -12.62
N ILE A 182 -16.75 -2.29 -12.81
CA ILE A 182 -17.35 -1.38 -13.79
C ILE A 182 -17.01 -1.89 -15.19
N TYR A 183 -15.74 -2.17 -15.45
CA TYR A 183 -15.31 -2.70 -16.74
C TYR A 183 -15.98 -4.04 -17.08
N SER A 184 -16.04 -4.96 -16.10
CA SER A 184 -16.64 -6.28 -16.29
C SER A 184 -18.14 -6.19 -16.57
N THR A 185 -18.85 -5.29 -15.87
CA THR A 185 -20.27 -5.01 -16.13
C THR A 185 -20.50 -4.46 -17.53
N LYS A 186 -19.62 -3.59 -18.04
CA LYS A 186 -19.72 -3.06 -19.41
C LYS A 186 -19.59 -4.16 -20.47
N LEU A 187 -18.67 -5.10 -20.26
CA LEU A 187 -18.47 -6.23 -21.16
C LEU A 187 -19.64 -7.23 -21.11
N LEU A 188 -20.16 -7.49 -19.90
CA LEU A 188 -21.35 -8.31 -19.72
C LEU A 188 -22.55 -7.67 -20.42
N ALA A 189 -22.78 -6.37 -20.22
CA ALA A 189 -23.84 -5.62 -20.90
C ALA A 189 -23.77 -5.75 -22.43
N GLN A 190 -22.57 -5.63 -23.01
CA GLN A 190 -22.36 -5.81 -24.45
C GLN A 190 -22.73 -7.20 -24.91
N THR A 191 -22.29 -8.22 -24.17
CA THR A 191 -22.51 -9.63 -24.51
C THR A 191 -23.98 -10.02 -24.36
N THR A 192 -24.63 -9.59 -23.27
CA THR A 192 -26.05 -9.84 -23.03
C THR A 192 -26.92 -9.17 -24.09
N LEU A 193 -26.63 -7.91 -24.45
CA LEU A 193 -27.35 -7.22 -25.52
C LEU A 193 -27.24 -7.97 -26.85
N ARG A 194 -26.02 -8.40 -27.22
CA ARG A 194 -25.79 -9.18 -28.44
C ARG A 194 -26.57 -10.50 -28.44
N ASN A 195 -26.55 -11.22 -27.32
CA ASN A 195 -27.21 -12.51 -27.19
C ASN A 195 -28.75 -12.38 -27.20
N ALA A 196 -29.29 -11.41 -26.46
CA ALA A 196 -30.72 -11.17 -26.36
C ALA A 196 -31.32 -10.79 -27.72
N LEU A 197 -30.66 -9.87 -28.44
CA LEU A 197 -31.14 -9.41 -29.73
C LEU A 197 -30.91 -10.42 -30.86
N GLY A 198 -29.85 -11.25 -30.80
CA GLY A 198 -29.61 -12.32 -31.78
C GLY A 198 -30.67 -13.42 -31.75
N MET A 199 -31.35 -13.63 -30.61
CA MET A 199 -32.44 -14.61 -30.48
C MET A 199 -33.81 -14.05 -30.87
N LYS A 200 -33.91 -12.76 -31.17
CA LYS A 200 -35.17 -12.04 -31.45
C LYS A 200 -35.33 -11.72 -32.94
N THR A 201 -36.59 -11.66 -33.37
CA THR A 201 -36.97 -11.21 -34.72
C THR A 201 -36.99 -9.69 -34.77
N LEU A 202 -36.84 -9.08 -35.96
CA LEU A 202 -36.86 -7.62 -36.09
C LEU A 202 -38.20 -7.04 -35.58
N THR A 203 -39.29 -7.71 -35.90
CA THR A 203 -40.64 -7.30 -35.46
C THR A 203 -40.74 -7.31 -33.94
N GLU A 204 -40.30 -8.38 -33.28
CA GLU A 204 -40.28 -8.47 -31.81
C GLU A 204 -39.42 -7.36 -31.19
N MET A 205 -38.27 -7.03 -31.78
CA MET A 205 -37.41 -5.95 -31.30
C MET A 205 -38.11 -4.58 -31.31
N LEU A 206 -38.98 -4.33 -32.28
CA LEU A 206 -39.73 -3.08 -32.41
C LEU A 206 -40.99 -3.06 -31.55
N THR A 207 -41.70 -4.20 -31.42
CA THR A 207 -42.98 -4.27 -30.68
C THR A 207 -42.80 -4.55 -29.19
N GLU A 208 -41.82 -5.39 -28.81
CA GLU A 208 -41.60 -5.89 -27.45
C GLU A 208 -40.32 -5.32 -26.81
N ARG A 209 -39.95 -4.07 -27.14
CA ARG A 209 -38.75 -3.42 -26.62
C ARG A 209 -38.64 -3.49 -25.08
N GLU A 210 -39.75 -3.30 -24.39
CA GLU A 210 -39.81 -3.32 -22.92
C GLU A 210 -39.51 -4.72 -22.36
N ALA A 211 -40.05 -5.77 -22.98
CA ALA A 211 -39.79 -7.14 -22.54
C ALA A 211 -38.32 -7.53 -22.74
N ILE A 212 -37.70 -7.06 -23.83
CA ILE A 212 -36.27 -7.25 -24.08
C ILE A 212 -35.42 -6.50 -23.06
N ALA A 213 -35.82 -5.26 -22.70
CA ALA A 213 -35.12 -4.47 -21.69
C ALA A 213 -35.15 -5.17 -20.32
N GLN A 214 -36.31 -5.65 -19.88
CA GLN A 214 -36.48 -6.37 -18.62
C GLN A 214 -35.70 -7.70 -18.58
N LEU A 215 -35.66 -8.43 -19.70
CA LEU A 215 -34.85 -9.63 -19.83
C LEU A 215 -33.36 -9.31 -19.67
N CYS A 216 -32.88 -8.27 -20.37
CA CYS A 216 -31.49 -7.83 -20.26
C CYS A 216 -31.14 -7.39 -18.83
N GLU A 217 -32.01 -6.61 -18.20
CA GLU A 217 -31.87 -6.19 -16.79
C GLU A 217 -31.75 -7.40 -15.87
N THR A 218 -32.61 -8.40 -16.00
CA THR A 218 -32.60 -9.61 -15.17
C THR A 218 -31.27 -10.37 -15.30
N ILE A 219 -30.81 -10.60 -16.54
CA ILE A 219 -29.53 -11.31 -16.79
C ILE A 219 -28.34 -10.49 -16.27
N LEU A 220 -28.37 -9.16 -16.43
CA LEU A 220 -27.32 -8.29 -15.93
C LEU A 220 -27.29 -8.27 -14.40
N ASP A 221 -28.44 -8.16 -13.74
CA ASP A 221 -28.55 -8.12 -12.28
C ASP A 221 -28.05 -9.43 -11.65
N GLU A 222 -28.50 -10.58 -12.15
CA GLU A 222 -28.03 -11.91 -11.71
C GLU A 222 -26.51 -12.05 -11.90
N GLY A 223 -25.98 -11.59 -13.04
CA GLY A 223 -24.56 -11.61 -13.33
C GLY A 223 -23.74 -10.58 -12.56
N THR A 224 -24.33 -9.53 -11.98
CA THR A 224 -23.60 -8.43 -11.31
C THR A 224 -23.75 -8.44 -9.79
N GLU A 225 -24.72 -9.18 -9.26
CA GLU A 225 -24.97 -9.30 -7.82
C GLU A 225 -23.73 -9.77 -7.06
N HIS A 226 -23.03 -10.79 -7.58
CA HIS A 226 -21.80 -11.31 -6.98
C HIS A 226 -20.61 -10.33 -7.05
N TRP A 227 -20.64 -9.33 -7.94
CA TRP A 227 -19.68 -8.23 -7.98
C TRP A 227 -20.09 -7.05 -7.09
N GLY A 228 -21.24 -7.12 -6.40
CA GLY A 228 -21.74 -6.03 -5.57
C GLY A 228 -22.22 -4.82 -6.38
N VAL A 229 -22.56 -5.00 -7.65
CA VAL A 229 -23.14 -3.96 -8.52
C VAL A 229 -24.65 -4.23 -8.66
N LYS A 230 -25.45 -3.17 -8.62
CA LYS A 230 -26.89 -3.21 -8.85
C LYS A 230 -27.19 -2.45 -10.15
N VAL A 231 -27.82 -3.14 -11.09
CA VAL A 231 -28.33 -2.58 -12.35
C VAL A 231 -29.76 -2.11 -12.14
#